data_AF-A0A6C0LGV2-F1
#
_entry.id   AF-A0A6C0LGV2-F1
#
_cell.length_a   1.000
_cell.length_b   1.000
_cell.length_c   1.000
_cell.angle_alpha   90.00
_cell.angle_beta   90.00
_cell.angle_gamma   90.00
#
_symmetry.space_group_name_H-M   'P 1'
#
loop_
_entity.id
_entity.type
_entity.pdbx_description
1 polymer ?
#
loop_
_entity_poly.entity_id
_entity_poly.type
_entity_poly.pdbx_seq_one_letter_code
_entity_poly.pdbx_strand_id
1 'polypeptide(L)'
;MRLARSAKTAKTMNTVNTVKTMNTARDADIHYRVAKAKSEGFTVADACSNSSKTDSQYTKFIFFGCWNNIDCKKEYIYRDIVLDYIRDNEKDIKQLYIAGDNWYQNTMEVNRENFKVYLTDVLITGYAKLYAMKKDVYIAVGNHDEDKDDEDKDNILKKDCNINTQKHYLKELKDGRSHTMFQPTLEYLNMLAITNQFADNYLCENGVYIYVDNIGVRYNKGNIVIIINTNRFDNYDTGIKYLRSIRAVIGRVLLNKRKEQIFVMGHIPLFGFKNDTIHPHKVNMILKLFDIFVKNNIIYLCADTHNFSIMRIVHEDKVVIQITAGTGGADPDVLTREYSDSSYKVKCCDDKFNIQAYALNSYGYVTINTENTANITISYTQIISAGNSDKHKKAYTYSYVVTNTDKNIAYHSKTERVAFTIDSSATSVKTKVCKQNQNGFITSKDRSIACYKKKIKNKTLSSNK
;
A
#
# COMPACT_ATOMS: atom_id res chain seq x y z
N MET A 1 -28.84 64.96 31.62
CA MET A 1 -28.63 64.79 33.07
C MET A 1 -29.75 65.50 33.82
N ARG A 2 -30.81 64.80 34.27
CA ARG A 2 -31.78 65.22 35.31
C ARG A 2 -32.95 64.22 35.37
N LEU A 3 -33.27 63.77 36.59
CA LEU A 3 -34.57 63.27 37.07
C LEU A 3 -35.16 62.01 36.35
N ALA A 4 -36.00 61.18 36.98
CA ALA A 4 -36.18 60.79 38.39
C ALA A 4 -37.24 59.66 38.43
N ARG A 5 -37.20 58.80 39.47
CA ARG A 5 -38.36 58.01 39.98
C ARG A 5 -38.90 56.92 39.00
N SER A 6 -39.59 55.86 39.42
CA SER A 6 -39.94 55.34 40.76
C SER A 6 -40.48 53.91 40.63
N ALA A 7 -40.06 52.99 41.51
CA ALA A 7 -40.84 51.93 42.22
C ALA A 7 -41.85 51.02 41.43
N LYS A 8 -42.31 49.85 41.90
CA LYS A 8 -42.34 49.24 43.25
C LYS A 8 -42.81 47.77 43.14
N THR A 9 -42.29 46.85 43.98
CA THR A 9 -42.95 45.62 44.54
C THR A 9 -43.58 44.55 43.60
N ALA A 10 -43.83 43.28 43.98
CA ALA A 10 -43.25 42.32 44.95
C ALA A 10 -44.03 40.96 44.85
N LYS A 11 -43.53 39.93 45.57
CA LYS A 11 -44.23 38.71 46.08
C LYS A 11 -44.45 37.44 45.20
N THR A 12 -43.62 36.43 45.52
CA THR A 12 -43.95 35.04 45.97
C THR A 12 -45.04 34.17 45.29
N MET A 13 -44.55 33.09 44.66
CA MET A 13 -44.75 31.64 44.95
C MET A 13 -46.14 30.97 45.12
N ASN A 14 -46.24 29.81 44.44
CA ASN A 14 -47.04 28.59 44.72
C ASN A 14 -48.58 28.75 44.62
N THR A 15 -49.30 28.01 43.76
CA THR A 15 -49.68 26.59 43.92
C THR A 15 -50.57 26.15 42.71
N VAL A 16 -50.93 24.89 42.35
CA VAL A 16 -50.48 23.48 42.56
C VAL A 16 -51.30 22.57 41.57
N ASN A 17 -50.86 21.31 41.32
CA ASN A 17 -51.64 20.12 40.87
C ASN A 17 -51.96 19.77 39.37
N THR A 18 -51.21 18.75 38.88
CA THR A 18 -51.66 17.40 38.39
C THR A 18 -52.32 17.13 37.01
N VAL A 19 -51.89 15.97 36.44
CA VAL A 19 -52.58 14.99 35.55
C VAL A 19 -52.15 14.89 34.06
N LYS A 20 -51.32 13.86 33.81
CA LYS A 20 -51.33 12.85 32.73
C LYS A 20 -51.48 13.21 31.22
N THR A 21 -50.41 12.83 30.51
CA THR A 21 -50.34 11.90 29.33
C THR A 21 -50.63 12.33 27.89
N MET A 22 -49.87 11.63 27.03
CA MET A 22 -50.03 11.29 25.59
C MET A 22 -49.32 12.14 24.54
N ASN A 23 -48.71 11.40 23.62
CA ASN A 23 -47.96 11.84 22.43
C ASN A 23 -48.88 12.55 21.42
N THR A 24 -48.34 13.48 20.63
CA THR A 24 -48.24 13.28 19.15
C THR A 24 -47.28 14.27 18.48
N ALA A 25 -46.78 13.83 17.33
CA ALA A 25 -45.78 14.40 16.44
C ALA A 25 -46.10 15.74 15.74
N ARG A 26 -45.01 16.31 15.19
CA ARG A 26 -44.84 17.06 13.91
C ARG A 26 -44.75 18.60 13.87
N ASP A 27 -43.60 19.01 13.31
CA ASP A 27 -43.34 19.98 12.23
C ASP A 27 -43.51 21.50 12.44
N ALA A 28 -42.37 22.19 12.61
CA ALA A 28 -41.87 23.28 11.76
C ALA A 28 -40.53 23.79 12.36
N ASP A 29 -39.37 23.29 11.91
CA ASP A 29 -38.57 23.85 10.81
C ASP A 29 -38.00 25.26 11.07
N ILE A 30 -36.78 25.31 11.61
CA ILE A 30 -35.85 26.44 11.48
C ILE A 30 -34.49 25.87 11.06
N HIS A 31 -34.15 26.05 9.78
CA HIS A 31 -32.87 25.64 9.21
C HIS A 31 -31.66 26.36 9.83
N TYR A 32 -31.00 25.73 10.79
CA TYR A 32 -29.61 26.07 11.13
C TYR A 32 -28.65 25.32 10.21
N ARG A 33 -28.20 25.98 9.13
CA ARG A 33 -27.11 25.47 8.28
C ARG A 33 -25.77 25.53 9.02
N VAL A 34 -25.54 24.59 9.93
CA VAL A 34 -24.20 24.35 10.48
C VAL A 34 -23.35 23.74 9.37
N ALA A 35 -22.37 24.50 8.88
CA ALA A 35 -21.35 23.97 7.99
C ALA A 35 -20.65 22.80 8.69
N LYS A 36 -20.70 21.61 8.09
CA LYS A 36 -20.08 20.40 8.62
C LYS A 36 -18.55 20.58 8.57
N ALA A 37 -17.98 21.08 9.66
CA ALA A 37 -16.54 21.06 9.87
C ALA A 37 -16.05 19.62 9.71
N LYS A 38 -15.11 19.39 8.79
CA LYS A 38 -14.53 18.06 8.55
C LYS A 38 -13.85 17.61 9.85
N SER A 39 -14.35 16.54 10.47
CA SER A 39 -13.71 15.95 11.63
C SER A 39 -12.34 15.38 11.23
N GLU A 40 -11.27 15.76 11.95
CA GLU A 40 -9.90 15.28 11.74
C GLU A 40 -9.70 13.80 12.16
N GLY A 41 -10.46 12.88 11.58
CA GLY A 41 -10.38 11.46 11.85
C GLY A 41 -10.28 10.65 10.56
N PHE A 42 -9.29 9.78 10.47
CA PHE A 42 -9.22 8.80 9.38
C PHE A 42 -10.42 7.85 9.46
N THR A 43 -11.31 7.95 8.48
CA THR A 43 -12.45 7.06 8.29
C THR A 43 -12.00 5.70 7.76
N VAL A 44 -12.86 4.69 7.88
CA VAL A 44 -12.75 3.54 6.96
C VAL A 44 -13.24 4.02 5.61
N ALA A 45 -12.64 3.52 4.53
CA ALA A 45 -13.22 3.69 3.21
C ALA A 45 -14.49 2.83 3.12
N ASP A 46 -15.59 3.29 3.72
CA ASP A 46 -16.87 2.55 3.73
C ASP A 46 -17.41 2.36 2.29
N ALA A 47 -16.91 3.13 1.30
CA ALA A 47 -17.20 2.98 -0.12
C ALA A 47 -16.30 1.98 -0.88
N CYS A 48 -15.01 1.85 -0.54
CA CYS A 48 -14.06 0.94 -1.22
C CYS A 48 -13.80 -0.37 -0.45
N SER A 49 -14.34 -0.47 0.77
CA SER A 49 -14.43 -1.71 1.52
C SER A 49 -15.70 -2.45 1.09
N ASN A 50 -15.65 -3.76 0.91
CA ASN A 50 -16.88 -4.51 0.67
C ASN A 50 -17.68 -4.65 1.98
N SER A 51 -18.98 -4.86 1.88
CA SER A 51 -19.82 -5.09 3.05
C SER A 51 -19.40 -6.38 3.76
N SER A 52 -19.41 -6.38 5.10
CA SER A 52 -19.23 -7.59 5.91
C SER A 52 -20.32 -8.65 5.65
N LYS A 53 -21.41 -8.28 4.98
CA LYS A 53 -22.49 -9.16 4.49
C LYS A 53 -22.24 -9.75 3.09
N THR A 54 -21.14 -9.44 2.41
CA THR A 54 -20.83 -10.08 1.12
C THR A 54 -20.24 -11.47 1.32
N ASP A 55 -20.89 -12.47 0.74
CA ASP A 55 -20.38 -13.84 0.61
C ASP A 55 -19.32 -13.92 -0.50
N SER A 56 -18.23 -13.17 -0.30
CA SER A 56 -17.03 -13.29 -1.13
C SER A 56 -16.45 -14.69 -0.97
N GLN A 57 -16.57 -15.51 -2.01
CA GLN A 57 -16.14 -16.91 -2.04
C GLN A 57 -14.61 -17.13 -2.01
N TYR A 58 -13.81 -16.05 -2.03
CA TYR A 58 -12.38 -16.11 -2.27
C TYR A 58 -11.56 -16.52 -1.03
N THR A 59 -11.12 -17.76 -1.01
CA THR A 59 -10.15 -18.31 -0.04
C THR A 59 -8.69 -18.06 -0.42
N LYS A 60 -8.44 -17.68 -1.68
CA LYS A 60 -7.10 -17.49 -2.27
C LYS A 60 -6.91 -16.06 -2.77
N PHE A 61 -5.71 -15.52 -2.58
CA PHE A 61 -5.31 -14.22 -3.14
C PHE A 61 -3.82 -14.15 -3.46
N ILE A 62 -3.45 -13.23 -4.36
CA ILE A 62 -2.07 -12.91 -4.74
C ILE A 62 -1.59 -11.69 -3.95
N PHE A 63 -0.33 -11.68 -3.56
CA PHE A 63 0.32 -10.60 -2.81
C PHE A 63 1.74 -10.32 -3.32
N PHE A 64 2.06 -9.04 -3.56
CA PHE A 64 3.44 -8.53 -3.73
C PHE A 64 3.48 -7.02 -3.42
N GLY A 65 4.64 -6.39 -3.55
CA GLY A 65 4.81 -4.93 -3.59
C GLY A 65 6.05 -4.56 -4.39
N CYS A 66 6.40 -3.28 -4.40
CA CYS A 66 7.61 -2.77 -5.05
C CYS A 66 7.73 -3.22 -6.51
N TRP A 67 6.76 -2.81 -7.34
CA TRP A 67 6.51 -3.45 -8.64
C TRP A 67 6.75 -2.55 -9.84
N ASN A 68 6.30 -1.30 -9.81
CA ASN A 68 6.19 -0.48 -11.02
C ASN A 68 7.48 0.24 -11.42
N ASN A 69 8.61 -0.48 -11.39
CA ASN A 69 9.93 0.02 -11.73
C ASN A 69 10.33 -0.39 -13.15
N ILE A 70 11.07 0.49 -13.84
CA ILE A 70 11.78 0.17 -15.09
C ILE A 70 13.18 0.76 -15.00
N ASP A 71 14.18 -0.04 -14.65
CA ASP A 71 15.58 0.35 -14.89
C ASP A 71 15.97 0.01 -16.33
N CYS A 72 16.08 1.04 -17.17
CA CYS A 72 16.50 0.92 -18.57
C CYS A 72 17.89 0.30 -18.77
N LYS A 73 18.73 0.20 -17.71
CA LYS A 73 20.05 -0.45 -17.73
C LYS A 73 19.99 -1.97 -17.57
N LYS A 74 18.91 -2.53 -17.00
CA LYS A 74 18.73 -3.99 -16.86
C LYS A 74 18.48 -4.63 -18.22
N GLU A 75 18.61 -5.94 -18.32
CA GLU A 75 18.31 -6.69 -19.54
C GLU A 75 16.82 -6.61 -19.89
N TYR A 76 15.94 -6.84 -18.90
CA TYR A 76 14.49 -6.96 -19.04
C TYR A 76 13.71 -5.91 -18.25
N ILE A 77 12.42 -5.72 -18.59
CA ILE A 77 11.44 -5.09 -17.70
C ILE A 77 10.89 -6.18 -16.77
N TYR A 78 11.47 -6.35 -15.59
CA TYR A 78 11.09 -7.44 -14.66
C TYR A 78 9.63 -7.36 -14.20
N ARG A 79 9.11 -6.15 -13.99
CA ARG A 79 7.69 -5.88 -13.75
C ARG A 79 6.77 -6.60 -14.74
N ASP A 80 7.08 -6.46 -16.03
CA ASP A 80 6.24 -6.99 -17.10
C ASP A 80 6.22 -8.51 -17.06
N ILE A 81 7.38 -9.13 -16.82
CA ILE A 81 7.52 -10.58 -16.66
C ILE A 81 6.69 -11.08 -15.47
N VAL A 82 6.72 -10.39 -14.32
CA VAL A 82 5.92 -10.77 -13.13
C VAL A 82 4.42 -10.67 -13.44
N LEU A 83 3.95 -9.56 -14.00
CA LEU A 83 2.52 -9.35 -14.28
C LEU A 83 1.98 -10.25 -15.40
N ASP A 84 2.75 -10.46 -16.47
CA ASP A 84 2.36 -11.34 -17.57
C ASP A 84 2.31 -12.80 -17.09
N TYR A 85 3.25 -13.24 -16.24
CA TYR A 85 3.19 -14.57 -15.63
C TYR A 85 1.93 -14.74 -14.77
N ILE A 86 1.58 -13.75 -13.93
CA ILE A 86 0.36 -13.77 -13.12
C ILE A 86 -0.91 -13.82 -14.00
N ARG A 87 -0.97 -13.02 -15.07
CA ARG A 87 -2.08 -13.03 -16.04
C ARG A 87 -2.29 -14.41 -16.63
N ASP A 88 -1.21 -15.06 -17.04
CA ASP A 88 -1.27 -16.25 -17.88
C ASP A 88 -1.43 -17.55 -17.06
N ASN A 89 -0.92 -17.57 -15.82
CA ASN A 89 -0.89 -18.78 -14.98
C ASN A 89 -1.90 -18.75 -13.81
N GLU A 90 -2.17 -17.61 -13.18
CA GLU A 90 -3.00 -17.52 -11.96
C GLU A 90 -4.44 -17.07 -12.28
N LYS A 91 -5.09 -17.71 -13.24
CA LYS A 91 -6.38 -17.26 -13.82
C LYS A 91 -7.59 -17.44 -12.90
N ASP A 92 -7.53 -18.41 -11.99
CA ASP A 92 -8.55 -18.73 -11.00
C ASP A 92 -8.56 -17.73 -9.83
N ILE A 93 -7.38 -17.25 -9.40
CA ILE A 93 -7.27 -16.28 -8.30
C ILE A 93 -7.72 -14.89 -8.75
N LYS A 94 -8.82 -14.39 -8.17
CA LYS A 94 -9.43 -13.10 -8.58
C LYS A 94 -8.95 -11.89 -7.79
N GLN A 95 -8.36 -12.08 -6.62
CA GLN A 95 -7.90 -10.98 -5.78
C GLN A 95 -6.39 -10.81 -5.85
N LEU A 96 -5.95 -9.57 -6.04
CA LEU A 96 -4.56 -9.16 -6.03
C LEU A 96 -4.38 -8.02 -5.03
N TYR A 97 -3.40 -8.14 -4.14
CA TYR A 97 -3.05 -7.13 -3.14
C TYR A 97 -1.61 -6.63 -3.39
N ILE A 98 -1.43 -5.32 -3.45
CA ILE A 98 -0.16 -4.66 -3.74
C ILE A 98 0.25 -3.77 -2.56
N ALA A 99 1.39 -4.09 -1.93
CA ALA A 99 1.96 -3.35 -0.81
C ALA A 99 2.90 -2.21 -1.26
N GLY A 100 2.34 -1.14 -1.84
CA GLY A 100 3.07 0.11 -2.05
C GLY A 100 4.17 0.11 -3.11
N ASP A 101 4.72 1.30 -3.29
CA ASP A 101 5.66 1.71 -4.33
C ASP A 101 5.15 1.35 -5.74
N ASN A 102 4.14 2.12 -6.12
CA ASN A 102 3.38 1.97 -7.35
C ASN A 102 3.88 2.88 -8.48
N TRP A 103 4.84 3.77 -8.19
CA TRP A 103 5.53 4.58 -9.19
C TRP A 103 6.92 5.00 -8.70
N TYR A 104 7.98 4.67 -9.46
CA TYR A 104 9.36 4.96 -9.07
C TYR A 104 9.95 6.18 -9.78
N GLN A 105 10.79 6.91 -9.05
CA GLN A 105 11.69 7.91 -9.63
C GLN A 105 12.79 7.22 -10.45
N ASN A 106 13.04 7.75 -11.63
CA ASN A 106 14.09 7.34 -12.54
C ASN A 106 15.21 8.39 -12.54
N THR A 107 16.45 7.99 -12.82
CA THR A 107 17.56 8.94 -13.02
C THR A 107 17.77 9.13 -14.52
N MET A 108 17.65 10.37 -15.01
CA MET A 108 17.92 10.72 -16.41
C MET A 108 19.01 11.80 -16.49
N GLU A 109 19.89 11.66 -17.47
CA GLU A 109 20.88 12.68 -17.82
C GLU A 109 20.28 13.66 -18.82
N VAL A 110 20.28 14.95 -18.49
CA VAL A 110 19.87 16.05 -19.37
C VAL A 110 20.98 17.09 -19.36
N ASN A 111 21.57 17.37 -20.53
CA ASN A 111 22.68 18.32 -20.70
C ASN A 111 23.86 18.09 -19.72
N ARG A 112 24.28 16.82 -19.53
CA ARG A 112 25.34 16.39 -18.60
C ARG A 112 25.01 16.56 -17.10
N GLU A 113 23.75 16.78 -16.75
CA GLU A 113 23.27 16.83 -15.37
C GLU A 113 22.25 15.72 -15.11
N ASN A 114 22.36 15.06 -13.95
CA ASN A 114 21.44 13.98 -13.57
C ASN A 114 20.24 14.54 -12.78
N PHE A 115 19.03 14.16 -13.21
CA PHE A 115 17.76 14.54 -12.59
C PHE A 115 16.98 13.30 -12.15
N LYS A 116 16.23 13.43 -11.04
CA LYS A 116 15.23 12.45 -10.62
C LYS A 116 13.88 12.83 -11.23
N VAL A 117 13.27 11.90 -11.96
CA VAL A 117 12.04 12.15 -12.74
C VAL A 117 11.06 10.99 -12.59
N TYR A 118 9.77 11.30 -12.50
CA TYR A 118 8.70 10.30 -12.42
C TYR A 118 8.07 10.14 -13.81
N LEU A 119 8.24 8.96 -14.43
CA LEU A 119 7.89 8.73 -15.84
C LEU A 119 6.45 8.25 -15.99
N THR A 120 5.58 9.05 -16.61
CA THR A 120 4.15 8.74 -16.74
C THR A 120 3.91 7.48 -17.61
N ASP A 121 4.72 7.24 -18.64
CA ASP A 121 4.65 6.01 -19.45
C ASP A 121 4.91 4.73 -18.64
N VAL A 122 5.79 4.78 -17.63
CA VAL A 122 6.00 3.66 -16.70
C VAL A 122 4.70 3.39 -15.93
N LEU A 123 4.08 4.44 -15.41
CA LEU A 123 2.83 4.37 -14.65
C LEU A 123 1.67 3.81 -15.48
N ILE A 124 1.46 4.40 -16.66
CA ILE A 124 0.43 4.02 -17.63
C ILE A 124 0.57 2.56 -18.05
N THR A 125 1.78 2.13 -18.46
CA THR A 125 2.00 0.75 -18.93
C THR A 125 1.82 -0.28 -17.82
N GLY A 126 2.22 0.05 -16.59
CA GLY A 126 2.00 -0.78 -15.42
C GLY A 126 0.51 -0.98 -15.12
N TYR A 127 -0.25 0.10 -15.01
CA TYR A 127 -1.69 0.03 -14.73
C TYR A 127 -2.50 -0.60 -15.86
N ALA A 128 -2.13 -0.39 -17.13
CA ALA A 128 -2.73 -1.09 -18.25
C ALA A 128 -2.59 -2.62 -18.13
N LYS A 129 -1.43 -3.11 -17.68
CA LYS A 129 -1.22 -4.54 -17.36
C LYS A 129 -2.05 -5.00 -16.17
N LEU A 130 -2.23 -4.18 -15.13
CA LEU A 130 -3.14 -4.52 -14.01
C LEU A 130 -4.58 -4.72 -14.50
N TYR A 131 -5.13 -3.79 -15.30
CA TYR A 131 -6.46 -3.92 -15.86
C TYR A 131 -6.59 -5.14 -16.80
N ALA A 132 -5.57 -5.43 -17.61
CA ALA A 132 -5.55 -6.59 -18.49
C ALA A 132 -5.60 -7.95 -17.77
N MET A 133 -5.20 -8.02 -16.48
CA MET A 133 -5.30 -9.25 -15.68
C MET A 133 -6.73 -9.65 -15.31
N LYS A 134 -7.71 -8.73 -15.40
CA LYS A 134 -9.11 -8.96 -15.00
C LYS A 134 -9.25 -9.51 -13.56
N LYS A 135 -8.56 -8.86 -12.62
CA LYS A 135 -8.57 -9.13 -11.18
C LYS A 135 -9.09 -7.91 -10.43
N ASP A 136 -9.61 -8.09 -9.22
CA ASP A 136 -9.78 -6.99 -8.28
C ASP A 136 -8.42 -6.68 -7.63
N VAL A 137 -7.91 -5.48 -7.82
CA VAL A 137 -6.55 -5.08 -7.37
C VAL A 137 -6.60 -4.05 -6.27
N TYR A 138 -6.08 -4.36 -5.08
CA TYR A 138 -6.11 -3.48 -3.91
C TYR A 138 -4.70 -3.03 -3.55
N ILE A 139 -4.47 -1.72 -3.50
CA ILE A 139 -3.15 -1.09 -3.49
C ILE A 139 -2.99 -0.25 -2.21
N ALA A 140 -2.04 -0.60 -1.34
CA ALA A 140 -1.51 0.32 -0.36
C ALA A 140 -0.51 1.28 -1.02
N VAL A 141 -0.29 2.45 -0.43
CA VAL A 141 0.79 3.38 -0.84
C VAL A 141 2.10 3.10 -0.09
N GLY A 142 3.21 3.26 -0.79
CA GLY A 142 4.58 3.21 -0.25
C GLY A 142 5.24 4.58 -0.19
N ASN A 143 6.52 4.64 0.19
CA ASN A 143 7.22 5.92 0.35
C ASN A 143 7.54 6.62 -0.98
N HIS A 144 7.61 5.88 -2.10
CA HIS A 144 7.74 6.52 -3.42
C HIS A 144 6.43 7.16 -3.90
N ASP A 145 5.27 6.66 -3.43
CA ASP A 145 3.96 7.18 -3.82
C ASP A 145 3.62 8.53 -3.17
N GLU A 146 4.21 8.82 -2.00
CA GLU A 146 4.02 10.07 -1.24
C GLU A 146 5.29 10.94 -1.13
N ASP A 147 6.29 10.70 -2.00
CA ASP A 147 7.53 11.50 -2.04
C ASP A 147 7.22 12.98 -2.33
N LYS A 148 7.92 13.87 -1.62
CA LYS A 148 7.65 15.33 -1.62
C LYS A 148 8.79 16.10 -2.26
N ASP A 149 8.47 17.13 -3.04
CA ASP A 149 9.50 18.05 -3.52
C ASP A 149 10.04 18.88 -2.34
N ASP A 150 11.33 18.69 -2.02
CA ASP A 150 11.97 19.38 -0.90
C ASP A 150 12.33 20.84 -1.21
N GLU A 151 12.32 21.25 -2.49
CA GLU A 151 12.69 22.61 -2.92
C GLU A 151 11.52 23.61 -2.86
N ASP A 152 10.28 23.14 -2.64
CA ASP A 152 9.06 23.95 -2.85
C ASP A 152 7.90 23.50 -1.94
N LYS A 153 8.18 23.37 -0.63
CA LYS A 153 7.32 22.69 0.36
C LYS A 153 5.95 23.32 0.58
N ASP A 154 5.83 24.63 0.33
CA ASP A 154 4.60 25.40 0.54
C ASP A 154 3.73 25.49 -0.73
N ASN A 155 4.19 24.92 -1.85
CA ASN A 155 3.44 24.93 -3.11
C ASN A 155 2.28 23.92 -3.06
N ILE A 156 1.07 24.43 -2.87
CA ILE A 156 -0.17 23.64 -2.77
C ILE A 156 -0.41 22.73 -3.99
N LEU A 157 0.07 23.11 -5.18
CA LEU A 157 -0.09 22.33 -6.42
C LEU A 157 0.80 21.07 -6.44
N LYS A 158 1.90 21.07 -5.70
CA LYS A 158 2.81 19.92 -5.56
C LYS A 158 2.40 18.97 -4.43
N LYS A 159 1.47 19.38 -3.56
CA LYS A 159 0.96 18.53 -2.50
C LYS A 159 0.28 17.30 -3.09
N ASP A 160 0.70 16.12 -2.63
CA ASP A 160 0.17 14.82 -3.04
C ASP A 160 0.22 14.58 -4.57
N CYS A 161 1.16 15.23 -5.28
CA CYS A 161 1.26 15.22 -6.75
C CYS A 161 1.37 13.80 -7.32
N ASN A 162 2.24 12.96 -6.75
CA ASN A 162 2.41 11.56 -7.17
C ASN A 162 1.08 10.80 -7.06
N ILE A 163 0.39 10.88 -5.92
CA ILE A 163 -0.93 10.28 -5.68
C ILE A 163 -1.97 10.80 -6.68
N ASN A 164 -2.06 12.11 -6.89
CA ASN A 164 -3.04 12.70 -7.81
C ASN A 164 -2.80 12.25 -9.25
N THR A 165 -1.53 12.12 -9.66
CA THR A 165 -1.13 11.58 -10.97
C THR A 165 -1.51 10.10 -11.11
N GLN A 166 -1.29 9.29 -10.07
CA GLN A 166 -1.74 7.90 -10.01
C GLN A 166 -3.26 7.77 -10.15
N LYS A 167 -4.02 8.55 -9.36
CA LYS A 167 -5.49 8.59 -9.42
C LYS A 167 -6.01 9.05 -10.78
N HIS A 168 -5.34 10.01 -11.44
CA HIS A 168 -5.66 10.44 -12.80
C HIS A 168 -5.53 9.32 -13.83
N TYR A 169 -4.38 8.64 -13.92
CA TYR A 169 -4.19 7.61 -14.93
C TYR A 169 -4.99 6.33 -14.66
N LEU A 170 -5.28 6.00 -13.39
CA LEU A 170 -6.23 4.93 -13.07
C LEU A 170 -7.62 5.22 -13.66
N LYS A 171 -8.08 6.47 -13.61
CA LYS A 171 -9.34 6.93 -14.20
C LYS A 171 -9.31 6.91 -15.73
N GLU A 172 -8.34 7.58 -16.36
CA GLU A 172 -8.32 7.70 -17.84
C GLU A 172 -8.19 6.33 -18.54
N LEU A 173 -7.44 5.38 -17.94
CA LEU A 173 -7.36 4.00 -18.43
C LEU A 173 -8.69 3.25 -18.30
N LYS A 174 -9.41 3.43 -17.19
CA LYS A 174 -10.74 2.83 -16.99
C LYS A 174 -11.78 3.37 -17.96
N ASP A 175 -11.74 4.67 -18.23
CA ASP A 175 -12.60 5.36 -19.19
C ASP A 175 -12.25 5.05 -20.67
N GLY A 176 -11.26 4.16 -20.92
CA GLY A 176 -10.89 3.69 -22.25
C GLY A 176 -10.02 4.64 -23.08
N ARG A 177 -9.50 5.73 -22.48
CA ARG A 177 -8.84 6.84 -23.20
C ARG A 177 -7.35 6.62 -23.49
N SER A 178 -6.91 5.36 -23.48
CA SER A 178 -5.51 4.92 -23.54
C SER A 178 -4.66 5.54 -24.67
N HIS A 179 -5.27 5.94 -25.78
CA HIS A 179 -4.55 6.37 -26.98
C HIS A 179 -4.29 7.89 -27.09
N THR A 180 -4.81 8.71 -26.17
CA THR A 180 -4.68 10.18 -26.21
C THR A 180 -4.36 10.79 -24.83
N MET A 181 -3.71 10.04 -23.95
CA MET A 181 -3.40 10.51 -22.60
C MET A 181 -2.22 11.50 -22.60
N PHE A 182 -2.53 12.78 -22.47
CA PHE A 182 -1.54 13.84 -22.26
C PHE A 182 -1.05 13.87 -20.81
N GLN A 183 0.12 14.46 -20.56
CA GLN A 183 0.61 14.72 -19.21
C GLN A 183 -0.26 15.84 -18.57
N PRO A 184 -0.93 15.61 -17.43
CA PRO A 184 -1.79 16.61 -16.80
C PRO A 184 -0.95 17.72 -16.15
N THR A 185 -1.49 18.95 -16.13
CA THR A 185 -0.88 20.05 -15.34
C THR A 185 -1.18 19.87 -13.85
N LEU A 186 -0.36 20.45 -12.98
CA LEU A 186 -0.56 20.43 -11.53
C LEU A 186 -1.80 21.23 -11.13
N GLU A 187 -2.14 22.30 -11.84
CA GLU A 187 -3.40 23.03 -11.66
C GLU A 187 -4.60 22.15 -12.00
N TYR A 188 -4.52 21.36 -13.08
CA TYR A 188 -5.57 20.40 -13.45
C TYR A 188 -5.70 19.26 -12.42
N LEU A 189 -4.58 18.67 -11.98
CA LEU A 189 -4.58 17.66 -10.92
C LEU A 189 -5.14 18.20 -9.60
N ASN A 190 -4.74 19.40 -9.19
CA ASN A 190 -5.25 20.07 -7.99
C ASN A 190 -6.74 20.39 -8.13
N MET A 191 -7.20 20.88 -9.29
CA MET A 191 -8.62 21.10 -9.58
C MET A 191 -9.43 19.81 -9.43
N LEU A 192 -8.98 18.68 -9.99
CA LEU A 192 -9.63 17.38 -9.84
C LEU A 192 -9.66 16.90 -8.38
N ALA A 193 -8.59 17.17 -7.61
CA ALA A 193 -8.52 16.84 -6.18
C ALA A 193 -9.51 17.68 -5.35
N ILE A 194 -9.51 19.02 -5.48
CA ILE A 194 -10.39 19.90 -4.70
C ILE A 194 -11.88 19.79 -5.10
N THR A 195 -12.16 19.44 -6.37
CA THR A 195 -13.53 19.12 -6.83
C THR A 195 -13.96 17.69 -6.50
N ASN A 196 -13.17 16.96 -5.71
CA ASN A 196 -13.50 15.64 -5.17
C ASN A 196 -13.67 14.55 -6.25
N GLN A 197 -13.14 14.76 -7.47
CA GLN A 197 -13.13 13.76 -8.56
C GLN A 197 -12.09 12.66 -8.34
N PHE A 198 -11.12 12.90 -7.45
CA PHE A 198 -10.17 11.89 -6.95
C PHE A 198 -10.58 11.27 -5.61
N ALA A 199 -11.83 11.49 -5.16
CA ALA A 199 -12.33 10.84 -3.96
C ALA A 199 -12.39 9.32 -4.14
N ASP A 200 -12.08 8.60 -3.07
CA ASP A 200 -11.99 7.15 -3.10
C ASP A 200 -13.27 6.51 -3.64
N ASN A 201 -14.46 7.03 -3.30
CA ASN A 201 -15.76 6.61 -3.85
C ASN A 201 -15.79 6.46 -5.39
N TYR A 202 -15.12 7.36 -6.13
CA TYR A 202 -15.06 7.30 -7.59
C TYR A 202 -14.06 6.23 -8.09
N LEU A 203 -13.04 5.92 -7.30
CA LEU A 203 -12.07 4.87 -7.60
C LEU A 203 -12.61 3.46 -7.26
N CYS A 204 -13.62 3.36 -6.40
CA CYS A 204 -14.19 2.08 -5.95
C CYS A 204 -14.91 1.27 -7.04
N GLU A 205 -15.21 1.84 -8.21
CA GLU A 205 -15.87 1.15 -9.32
C GLU A 205 -14.89 0.71 -10.43
N ASN A 206 -13.60 1.02 -10.26
CA ASN A 206 -12.62 0.88 -11.32
C ASN A 206 -12.07 -0.54 -11.45
N GLY A 207 -12.02 -1.30 -10.35
CA GLY A 207 -11.39 -2.63 -10.30
C GLY A 207 -9.93 -2.58 -9.84
N VAL A 208 -9.34 -1.38 -9.79
CA VAL A 208 -8.05 -1.09 -9.13
C VAL A 208 -8.31 0.00 -8.09
N TYR A 209 -7.99 -0.29 -6.83
CA TYR A 209 -8.35 0.50 -5.65
C TYR A 209 -7.07 0.94 -4.92
N ILE A 210 -6.84 2.25 -4.75
CA ILE A 210 -5.65 2.78 -4.06
C ILE A 210 -6.04 3.44 -2.72
N TYR A 211 -5.41 3.00 -1.63
CA TYR A 211 -5.73 3.40 -0.25
C TYR A 211 -4.63 4.34 0.29
N VAL A 212 -4.97 5.63 0.39
CA VAL A 212 -4.02 6.71 0.73
C VAL A 212 -4.27 7.26 2.14
N ASP A 213 -5.44 7.84 2.39
CA ASP A 213 -5.84 8.35 3.71
C ASP A 213 -6.68 7.32 4.48
N ASN A 214 -7.65 6.72 3.80
CA ASN A 214 -8.58 5.78 4.41
C ASN A 214 -7.97 4.39 4.62
N ILE A 215 -8.42 3.72 5.68
CA ILE A 215 -8.12 2.30 5.90
C ILE A 215 -9.11 1.46 5.09
N GLY A 216 -8.58 0.56 4.25
CA GLY A 216 -9.38 -0.38 3.47
C GLY A 216 -9.67 -1.67 4.25
N VAL A 217 -10.83 -2.29 4.01
CA VAL A 217 -11.15 -3.62 4.54
C VAL A 217 -11.78 -4.48 3.45
N ARG A 218 -11.22 -5.66 3.19
CA ARG A 218 -11.81 -6.68 2.31
C ARG A 218 -12.18 -7.92 3.12
N TYR A 219 -13.48 -8.22 3.22
CA TYR A 219 -14.02 -9.41 3.85
C TYR A 219 -14.16 -10.53 2.81
N ASN A 220 -13.57 -11.70 3.07
CA ASN A 220 -13.62 -12.86 2.18
C ASN A 220 -13.90 -14.15 2.96
N LYS A 221 -14.10 -15.27 2.25
CA LYS A 221 -14.21 -16.59 2.86
C LYS A 221 -12.84 -17.04 3.39
N GLY A 222 -12.73 -17.27 4.69
CA GLY A 222 -11.51 -17.72 5.35
C GLY A 222 -10.51 -16.60 5.72
N ASN A 223 -10.60 -15.42 5.09
CA ASN A 223 -9.69 -14.29 5.34
C ASN A 223 -10.38 -12.91 5.35
N ILE A 224 -9.78 -11.97 6.07
CA ILE A 224 -10.12 -10.54 6.04
C ILE A 224 -8.82 -9.76 5.87
N VAL A 225 -8.71 -8.91 4.85
CA VAL A 225 -7.51 -8.10 4.59
C VAL A 225 -7.79 -6.64 4.94
N ILE A 226 -7.05 -6.09 5.89
CA ILE A 226 -7.08 -4.68 6.30
C ILE A 226 -5.89 -3.98 5.65
N ILE A 227 -6.11 -2.87 4.95
CA ILE A 227 -5.10 -2.18 4.14
C ILE A 227 -4.78 -0.83 4.77
N ILE A 228 -3.50 -0.60 5.07
CA ILE A 228 -3.01 0.59 5.79
C ILE A 228 -1.89 1.30 5.04
N ASN A 229 -1.86 2.62 5.14
CA ASN A 229 -0.73 3.45 4.71
C ASN A 229 0.28 3.54 5.86
N THR A 230 1.46 2.94 5.67
CA THR A 230 2.53 2.91 6.68
C THR A 230 3.33 4.21 6.79
N ASN A 231 3.29 5.09 5.79
CA ASN A 231 4.00 6.38 5.82
C ASN A 231 3.41 7.33 6.88
N ARG A 232 2.18 7.08 7.35
CA ARG A 232 1.55 7.82 8.45
C ARG A 232 2.29 7.68 9.77
N PHE A 233 3.19 6.70 9.90
CA PHE A 233 4.03 6.47 11.08
C PHE A 233 5.31 7.32 11.11
N ASP A 234 5.63 8.04 10.04
CA ASP A 234 6.84 8.86 9.93
C ASP A 234 6.82 10.10 10.83
N ASN A 235 5.62 10.59 11.16
CA ASN A 235 5.39 11.61 12.18
C ASN A 235 4.70 10.97 13.39
N TYR A 236 5.25 11.16 14.59
CA TYR A 236 4.76 10.49 15.80
C TYR A 236 3.29 10.79 16.11
N ASP A 237 2.87 12.06 16.10
CA ASP A 237 1.50 12.45 16.47
C ASP A 237 0.46 11.96 15.45
N THR A 238 0.82 12.04 14.17
CA THR A 238 0.03 11.49 13.05
C THR A 238 -0.08 9.97 13.17
N GLY A 239 1.03 9.30 13.47
CA GLY A 239 1.09 7.85 13.70
C GLY A 239 0.23 7.40 14.88
N ILE A 240 0.24 8.12 16.01
CA ILE A 240 -0.63 7.85 17.15
C ILE A 240 -2.12 8.04 16.79
N LYS A 241 -2.48 9.11 16.06
CA LYS A 241 -3.85 9.30 15.53
C LYS A 241 -4.24 8.13 14.62
N TYR A 242 -3.37 7.71 13.71
CA TYR A 242 -3.61 6.63 12.75
C TYR A 242 -3.71 5.24 13.42
N LEU A 243 -2.88 4.94 14.42
CA LEU A 243 -2.96 3.72 15.23
C LEU A 243 -4.31 3.57 15.95
N ARG A 244 -4.89 4.68 16.44
CA ARG A 244 -6.25 4.69 17.03
C ARG A 244 -7.29 4.30 15.98
N SER A 245 -7.19 4.84 14.77
CA SER A 245 -8.05 4.46 13.64
C SER A 245 -7.93 2.98 13.30
N ILE A 246 -6.71 2.44 13.16
CA ILE A 246 -6.45 1.00 12.92
C ILE A 246 -7.12 0.13 13.99
N ARG A 247 -6.96 0.47 15.28
CA ARG A 247 -7.63 -0.24 16.39
C ARG A 247 -9.16 -0.19 16.28
N ALA A 248 -9.73 0.94 15.87
CA ALA A 248 -11.18 1.07 15.66
C ALA A 248 -11.67 0.27 14.44
N VAL A 249 -10.85 0.10 13.39
CA VAL A 249 -11.18 -0.79 12.26
C VAL A 249 -11.16 -2.24 12.69
N ILE A 250 -10.10 -2.69 13.36
CA ILE A 250 -9.98 -4.08 13.87
C ILE A 250 -11.12 -4.39 14.85
N GLY A 251 -11.46 -3.46 15.74
CA GLY A 251 -12.61 -3.60 16.64
C GLY A 251 -13.93 -3.80 15.88
N ARG A 252 -14.19 -3.01 14.82
CA ARG A 252 -15.36 -3.19 13.94
C ARG A 252 -15.33 -4.54 13.20
N VAL A 253 -14.18 -4.96 12.69
CA VAL A 253 -14.01 -6.28 12.04
C VAL A 253 -14.41 -7.41 13.00
N LEU A 254 -13.88 -7.41 14.23
CA LEU A 254 -14.15 -8.43 15.24
C LEU A 254 -15.61 -8.42 15.73
N LEU A 255 -16.26 -7.25 15.82
CA LEU A 255 -17.67 -7.14 16.18
C LEU A 255 -18.63 -7.83 15.19
N ASN A 256 -18.21 -8.07 13.94
CA ASN A 256 -18.99 -8.86 12.99
C ASN A 256 -19.01 -10.37 13.30
N LYS A 257 -18.33 -10.84 14.36
CA LYS A 257 -18.26 -12.26 14.81
C LYS A 257 -17.75 -13.25 13.75
N ARG A 258 -17.06 -12.74 12.72
CA ARG A 258 -16.37 -13.52 11.69
C ARG A 258 -15.13 -14.20 12.30
N LYS A 259 -14.88 -15.46 11.95
CA LYS A 259 -13.79 -16.33 12.48
C LYS A 259 -12.59 -16.45 11.52
N GLU A 260 -12.64 -15.69 10.44
CA GLU A 260 -11.65 -15.64 9.38
C GLU A 260 -10.30 -15.08 9.84
N GLN A 261 -9.22 -15.51 9.19
CA GLN A 261 -7.88 -15.00 9.48
C GLN A 261 -7.78 -13.52 9.09
N ILE A 262 -7.37 -12.68 10.04
CA ILE A 262 -7.10 -11.26 9.76
C ILE A 262 -5.67 -11.11 9.23
N PHE A 263 -5.54 -10.49 8.07
CA PHE A 263 -4.29 -9.97 7.53
C PHE A 263 -4.30 -8.45 7.62
N VAL A 264 -3.15 -7.86 7.94
CA VAL A 264 -2.93 -6.41 7.76
C VAL A 264 -1.87 -6.26 6.68
N MET A 265 -2.16 -5.48 5.64
CA MET A 265 -1.22 -5.12 4.58
C MET A 265 -0.79 -3.66 4.76
N GLY A 266 0.51 -3.45 4.87
CA GLY A 266 1.17 -2.14 4.77
C GLY A 266 2.32 -2.20 3.78
N HIS A 267 3.02 -1.08 3.54
CA HIS A 267 4.22 -1.11 2.68
C HIS A 267 5.48 -1.43 3.51
N ILE A 268 5.73 -0.65 4.57
CA ILE A 268 6.95 -0.76 5.38
C ILE A 268 6.87 -1.99 6.32
N PRO A 269 7.89 -2.86 6.40
CA PRO A 269 7.91 -4.01 7.29
C PRO A 269 8.07 -3.59 8.76
N LEU A 270 7.87 -4.51 9.71
CA LEU A 270 8.36 -4.33 11.08
C LEU A 270 9.88 -4.57 11.12
N PHE A 271 10.32 -5.63 10.42
CA PHE A 271 11.72 -6.03 10.26
C PHE A 271 12.03 -6.31 8.79
N GLY A 272 13.04 -5.64 8.23
CA GLY A 272 13.53 -5.88 6.87
C GLY A 272 14.72 -6.84 6.89
N PHE A 273 14.81 -7.71 5.87
CA PHE A 273 15.95 -8.62 5.67
C PHE A 273 16.81 -8.07 4.53
N LYS A 274 17.91 -7.38 4.83
CA LYS A 274 18.79 -6.74 3.83
C LYS A 274 20.25 -7.01 4.19
N ASN A 275 21.13 -7.18 3.19
CA ASN A 275 22.55 -7.49 3.39
C ASN A 275 22.75 -8.68 4.36
N ASP A 276 22.01 -9.77 4.15
CA ASP A 276 22.04 -11.00 4.95
C ASP A 276 21.71 -10.86 6.46
N THR A 277 21.19 -9.70 6.87
CA THR A 277 20.88 -9.36 8.26
C THR A 277 19.47 -8.79 8.41
N ILE A 278 18.91 -8.90 9.62
CA ILE A 278 17.57 -8.42 9.93
C ILE A 278 17.65 -7.11 10.72
N HIS A 279 16.93 -6.09 10.26
CA HIS A 279 16.92 -4.75 10.84
C HIS A 279 15.48 -4.27 11.12
N PRO A 280 15.21 -3.64 12.28
CA PRO A 280 13.92 -3.03 12.56
C PRO A 280 13.70 -1.74 11.73
N HIS A 281 12.51 -1.54 11.17
CA HIS A 281 12.14 -0.32 10.42
C HIS A 281 11.39 0.70 11.31
N LYS A 282 11.94 1.92 11.45
CA LYS A 282 11.28 3.06 12.14
C LYS A 282 10.83 2.75 13.59
N VAL A 283 11.80 2.29 14.38
CA VAL A 283 11.84 2.09 15.85
C VAL A 283 10.51 2.34 16.60
N ASN A 284 10.12 3.59 16.86
CA ASN A 284 9.09 3.93 17.87
C ASN A 284 7.66 3.42 17.62
N MET A 285 7.30 3.03 16.39
CA MET A 285 5.95 2.52 16.06
C MET A 285 5.86 0.99 15.99
N ILE A 286 7.00 0.28 15.88
CA ILE A 286 7.03 -1.19 15.75
C ILE A 286 6.31 -1.86 16.92
N LEU A 287 6.69 -1.55 18.17
CA LEU A 287 6.10 -2.19 19.35
C LEU A 287 4.58 -2.03 19.40
N LYS A 288 4.09 -0.81 19.10
CA LYS A 288 2.65 -0.50 19.14
C LYS A 288 1.87 -1.24 18.07
N LEU A 289 2.47 -1.53 16.91
CA LEU A 289 1.90 -2.36 15.85
C LEU A 289 1.98 -3.85 16.20
N PHE A 290 3.12 -4.31 16.69
CA PHE A 290 3.35 -5.69 17.16
C PHE A 290 2.29 -6.10 18.20
N ASP A 291 2.08 -5.29 19.24
CA ASP A 291 1.04 -5.50 20.25
C ASP A 291 -0.38 -5.60 19.64
N ILE A 292 -0.70 -4.76 18.66
CA ILE A 292 -1.98 -4.81 17.94
C ILE A 292 -2.09 -6.12 17.16
N PHE A 293 -1.02 -6.56 16.51
CA PHE A 293 -1.04 -7.74 15.67
C PHE A 293 -1.15 -9.02 16.50
N VAL A 294 -0.34 -9.15 17.58
CA VAL A 294 -0.44 -10.25 18.56
C VAL A 294 -1.84 -10.35 19.13
N LYS A 295 -2.37 -9.25 19.71
CA LYS A 295 -3.66 -9.24 20.41
C LYS A 295 -4.83 -9.68 19.53
N ASN A 296 -4.74 -9.49 18.22
CA ASN A 296 -5.82 -9.76 17.27
C ASN A 296 -5.46 -10.90 16.29
N ASN A 297 -4.47 -11.74 16.63
CA ASN A 297 -4.07 -12.93 15.88
C ASN A 297 -3.61 -12.67 14.42
N ILE A 298 -3.11 -11.48 14.12
CA ILE A 298 -2.90 -10.95 12.77
C ILE A 298 -1.63 -11.51 12.11
N ILE A 299 -1.69 -11.77 10.81
CA ILE A 299 -0.52 -11.97 9.94
C ILE A 299 -0.25 -10.66 9.20
N TYR A 300 0.98 -10.16 9.24
CA TYR A 300 1.37 -8.90 8.60
C TYR A 300 1.94 -9.16 7.19
N LEU A 301 1.47 -8.40 6.20
CA LEU A 301 1.90 -8.44 4.81
C LEU A 301 2.58 -7.11 4.46
N CYS A 302 3.80 -7.15 3.92
CA CYS A 302 4.59 -5.94 3.62
C CYS A 302 5.55 -6.07 2.42
N ALA A 303 6.18 -4.96 2.06
CA ALA A 303 7.17 -4.82 0.99
C ALA A 303 8.37 -3.99 1.49
N ASP A 304 8.83 -2.95 0.77
CA ASP A 304 9.98 -2.04 1.04
C ASP A 304 11.36 -2.74 1.13
N THR A 305 11.40 -4.00 1.56
CA THR A 305 12.51 -4.93 1.32
C THR A 305 12.28 -5.67 0.01
N HIS A 306 13.19 -5.50 -0.95
CA HIS A 306 13.07 -6.01 -2.32
C HIS A 306 13.59 -7.45 -2.44
N ASN A 307 13.13 -8.33 -1.56
CA ASN A 307 13.30 -9.77 -1.65
C ASN A 307 12.05 -10.45 -1.05
N PHE A 308 11.98 -11.78 -1.14
CA PHE A 308 10.97 -12.53 -0.43
C PHE A 308 11.50 -12.92 0.94
N SER A 309 10.69 -12.71 1.98
CA SER A 309 10.91 -13.36 3.28
C SER A 309 9.61 -13.70 3.98
N ILE A 310 9.63 -14.77 4.78
CA ILE A 310 8.61 -15.06 5.78
C ILE A 310 9.28 -15.24 7.14
N MET A 311 8.82 -14.48 8.13
CA MET A 311 9.41 -14.39 9.46
C MET A 311 8.43 -14.76 10.55
N ARG A 312 8.89 -15.55 11.51
CA ARG A 312 8.26 -15.74 12.82
C ARG A 312 9.02 -14.87 13.82
N ILE A 313 8.42 -13.74 14.19
CA ILE A 313 8.99 -12.72 15.07
C ILE A 313 8.49 -12.98 16.49
N VAL A 314 9.39 -13.33 17.40
CA VAL A 314 9.10 -13.63 18.81
C VAL A 314 9.64 -12.53 19.70
N HIS A 315 8.80 -12.02 20.59
CA HIS A 315 9.15 -11.10 21.67
C HIS A 315 8.46 -11.59 22.94
N GLU A 316 9.24 -11.86 23.99
CA GLU A 316 8.76 -12.58 25.18
C GLU A 316 8.14 -13.94 24.77
N ASP A 317 6.85 -14.15 25.07
CA ASP A 317 6.02 -15.30 24.67
C ASP A 317 5.13 -15.02 23.44
N LYS A 318 5.17 -13.80 22.90
CA LYS A 318 4.29 -13.31 21.84
C LYS A 318 4.90 -13.50 20.45
N VAL A 319 4.05 -13.79 19.47
CA VAL A 319 4.46 -14.10 18.10
C VAL A 319 3.68 -13.30 17.06
N VAL A 320 4.39 -12.71 16.10
CA VAL A 320 3.82 -12.17 14.85
C VAL A 320 4.44 -12.89 13.67
N ILE A 321 3.61 -13.27 12.69
CA ILE A 321 4.09 -13.71 11.38
C ILE A 321 4.10 -12.50 10.44
N GLN A 322 5.25 -12.24 9.82
CA GLN A 322 5.40 -11.23 8.77
C GLN A 322 5.76 -11.94 7.46
N ILE A 323 5.09 -11.55 6.36
CA ILE A 323 5.41 -11.97 5.00
C ILE A 323 5.79 -10.73 4.20
N THR A 324 7.04 -10.69 3.74
CA THR A 324 7.59 -9.61 2.93
C THR A 324 7.73 -10.07 1.49
N ALA A 325 7.21 -9.29 0.53
CA ALA A 325 7.25 -9.64 -0.89
C ALA A 325 7.43 -8.41 -1.80
N GLY A 326 8.47 -7.60 -1.55
CA GLY A 326 8.86 -6.46 -2.40
C GLY A 326 9.45 -6.87 -3.76
N THR A 327 8.92 -7.92 -4.37
CA THR A 327 9.53 -8.67 -5.48
C THR A 327 8.85 -8.43 -6.83
N GLY A 328 7.95 -7.45 -6.92
CA GLY A 328 7.10 -7.24 -8.09
C GLY A 328 7.80 -6.65 -9.32
N GLY A 329 9.03 -6.12 -9.19
CA GLY A 329 9.78 -5.52 -10.31
C GLY A 329 10.83 -4.47 -9.94
N ALA A 330 10.86 -3.98 -8.70
CA ALA A 330 11.91 -3.09 -8.19
C ALA A 330 13.27 -3.80 -8.04
N ASP A 331 14.35 -3.01 -8.01
CA ASP A 331 15.72 -3.54 -7.90
C ASP A 331 15.92 -4.34 -6.60
N PRO A 332 16.35 -5.62 -6.68
CA PRO A 332 16.33 -6.52 -5.54
C PRO A 332 17.38 -6.18 -4.48
N ASP A 333 17.01 -6.35 -3.20
CA ASP A 333 17.92 -6.33 -2.06
C ASP A 333 18.64 -7.69 -2.00
N VAL A 334 19.65 -7.83 -2.86
CA VAL A 334 20.36 -9.10 -3.13
C VAL A 334 21.02 -9.65 -1.86
N LEU A 335 20.53 -10.80 -1.41
CA LEU A 335 21.12 -11.68 -0.40
C LEU A 335 22.23 -12.54 -1.00
N THR A 336 23.17 -13.04 -0.21
CA THR A 336 24.25 -13.90 -0.74
C THR A 336 23.83 -15.35 -1.00
N ARG A 337 22.68 -15.79 -0.45
CA ARG A 337 22.14 -17.16 -0.56
C ARG A 337 20.64 -17.24 -0.26
N GLU A 338 20.05 -18.41 -0.51
CA GLU A 338 18.76 -18.79 0.10
C GLU A 338 18.94 -19.04 1.61
N TYR A 339 18.02 -18.53 2.43
CA TYR A 339 17.96 -18.74 3.88
C TYR A 339 16.76 -19.62 4.24
N SER A 340 17.02 -20.71 4.96
CA SER A 340 16.01 -21.62 5.51
C SER A 340 16.10 -21.67 7.03
N ASP A 341 14.95 -21.54 7.71
CA ASP A 341 14.76 -21.54 9.17
C ASP A 341 15.91 -20.91 9.99
N SER A 342 16.42 -19.78 9.51
CA SER A 342 17.60 -19.14 10.09
C SER A 342 17.18 -18.25 11.25
N SER A 343 17.82 -18.45 12.41
CA SER A 343 17.45 -17.78 13.67
C SER A 343 18.36 -16.59 13.99
N TYR A 344 17.74 -15.45 14.28
CA TYR A 344 18.40 -14.15 14.51
C TYR A 344 17.98 -13.55 15.86
N LYS A 345 18.92 -12.89 16.53
CA LYS A 345 18.64 -12.05 17.71
C LYS A 345 18.77 -10.58 17.31
N VAL A 346 17.67 -9.84 17.36
CA VAL A 346 17.60 -8.44 16.91
C VAL A 346 17.22 -7.55 18.08
N LYS A 347 17.98 -6.48 18.34
CA LYS A 347 17.62 -5.46 19.33
C LYS A 347 16.80 -4.36 18.68
N CYS A 348 15.69 -3.96 19.28
CA CYS A 348 14.85 -2.84 18.84
C CYS A 348 14.15 -2.21 20.05
N CYS A 349 14.11 -0.87 20.17
CA CYS A 349 13.42 -0.18 21.28
C CYS A 349 13.83 -0.66 22.69
N ASP A 350 15.11 -0.99 22.89
CA ASP A 350 15.64 -1.68 24.08
C ASP A 350 15.19 -3.13 24.32
N ASP A 351 14.12 -3.57 23.68
CA ASP A 351 13.69 -4.96 23.58
C ASP A 351 14.61 -5.86 22.73
N LYS A 352 14.49 -7.16 22.95
CA LYS A 352 15.17 -8.23 22.21
C LYS A 352 14.15 -9.14 21.54
N PHE A 353 14.29 -9.29 20.23
CA PHE A 353 13.47 -10.15 19.38
C PHE A 353 14.27 -11.37 18.96
N ASN A 354 13.64 -12.55 19.01
CA ASN A 354 14.15 -13.76 18.36
C ASN A 354 13.34 -13.97 17.08
N ILE A 355 14.00 -13.99 15.93
CA ILE A 355 13.34 -14.04 14.63
C ILE A 355 13.82 -15.27 13.87
N GLN A 356 12.92 -16.20 13.57
CA GLN A 356 13.16 -17.26 12.60
C GLN A 356 12.74 -16.76 11.23
N ALA A 357 13.61 -16.88 10.22
CA ALA A 357 13.37 -16.36 8.89
C ALA A 357 13.70 -17.38 7.79
N TYR A 358 12.81 -17.43 6.81
CA TYR A 358 13.12 -17.94 5.47
C TYR A 358 13.20 -16.72 4.55
N ALA A 359 14.23 -16.62 3.71
CA ALA A 359 14.41 -15.48 2.81
C ALA A 359 15.13 -15.90 1.53
N LEU A 360 14.75 -15.34 0.38
CA LEU A 360 15.42 -15.60 -0.88
C LEU A 360 15.22 -14.49 -1.94
N ASN A 361 16.16 -14.47 -2.88
CA ASN A 361 16.28 -13.49 -3.96
C ASN A 361 15.45 -13.86 -5.19
N SER A 362 14.45 -13.06 -5.54
CA SER A 362 13.88 -13.10 -6.89
C SER A 362 12.86 -12.01 -7.18
N TYR A 363 12.55 -11.87 -8.46
CA TYR A 363 11.29 -11.32 -8.93
C TYR A 363 10.20 -12.39 -8.90
N GLY A 364 9.03 -12.06 -8.40
CA GLY A 364 7.96 -13.02 -8.14
C GLY A 364 6.77 -12.44 -7.38
N TYR A 365 5.96 -13.33 -6.82
CA TYR A 365 4.78 -12.99 -6.01
C TYR A 365 4.46 -14.11 -5.02
N VAL A 366 3.66 -13.79 -4.01
CA VAL A 366 3.10 -14.75 -3.04
C VAL A 366 1.65 -15.06 -3.43
N THR A 367 1.26 -16.32 -3.33
CA THR A 367 -0.13 -16.78 -3.26
C THR A 367 -0.42 -17.25 -1.84
N ILE A 368 -1.54 -16.81 -1.27
CA ILE A 368 -2.00 -17.21 0.08
C ILE A 368 -3.31 -17.98 -0.06
N ASN A 369 -3.39 -19.17 0.55
CA ASN A 369 -4.60 -19.98 0.61
C ASN A 369 -5.09 -20.14 2.05
N THR A 370 -6.37 -19.83 2.27
CA THR A 370 -7.07 -19.89 3.57
C THR A 370 -8.26 -20.84 3.59
N GLU A 371 -8.32 -21.80 2.64
CA GLU A 371 -9.31 -22.90 2.63
C GLU A 371 -9.34 -23.68 3.95
N ASN A 372 -8.17 -23.91 4.54
CA ASN A 372 -8.01 -24.44 5.89
C ASN A 372 -7.63 -23.28 6.84
N THR A 373 -8.55 -22.89 7.73
CA THR A 373 -8.33 -21.78 8.67
C THR A 373 -7.38 -22.13 9.83
N ALA A 374 -7.09 -23.41 10.05
CA ALA A 374 -6.07 -23.86 11.00
C ALA A 374 -4.65 -23.85 10.37
N ASN A 375 -4.53 -24.20 9.08
CA ASN A 375 -3.27 -24.32 8.37
C ASN A 375 -3.29 -23.48 7.08
N ILE A 376 -2.71 -22.28 7.14
CA ILE A 376 -2.68 -21.34 6.02
C ILE A 376 -1.48 -21.68 5.14
N THR A 377 -1.71 -21.93 3.85
CA THR A 377 -0.63 -22.16 2.89
C THR A 377 -0.15 -20.83 2.31
N ILE A 378 1.16 -20.58 2.41
CA ILE A 378 1.85 -19.47 1.77
C ILE A 378 2.75 -20.06 0.69
N SER A 379 2.55 -19.69 -0.57
CA SER A 379 3.37 -20.17 -1.69
C SER A 379 4.01 -18.99 -2.40
N TYR A 380 5.35 -18.88 -2.35
CA TYR A 380 6.08 -17.87 -3.10
C TYR A 380 6.53 -18.44 -4.45
N THR A 381 6.09 -17.81 -5.54
CA THR A 381 6.49 -18.17 -6.91
C THR A 381 7.61 -17.24 -7.36
N GLN A 382 8.83 -17.76 -7.32
CA GLN A 382 10.03 -17.19 -7.95
C GLN A 382 9.92 -17.38 -9.46
N ILE A 383 9.92 -16.28 -10.21
CA ILE A 383 9.91 -16.32 -11.68
C ILE A 383 11.33 -16.15 -12.22
N ILE A 384 12.10 -15.22 -11.65
CA ILE A 384 13.51 -14.98 -12.00
C ILE A 384 14.32 -14.82 -10.71
N SER A 385 15.34 -15.67 -10.51
CA SER A 385 16.31 -15.52 -9.42
C SER A 385 17.11 -14.23 -9.58
N ALA A 386 17.23 -13.44 -8.53
CA ALA A 386 18.09 -12.25 -8.57
C ALA A 386 19.55 -12.62 -8.27
N GLY A 387 20.48 -12.12 -9.08
CA GLY A 387 21.92 -12.37 -8.94
C GLY A 387 22.48 -13.45 -9.87
N ASN A 388 21.65 -14.30 -10.47
CA ASN A 388 22.10 -15.29 -11.46
C ASN A 388 21.78 -14.82 -12.88
N SER A 389 22.79 -14.85 -13.77
CA SER A 389 22.67 -14.58 -15.20
C SER A 389 22.16 -15.78 -16.00
N ASP A 390 21.82 -16.88 -15.33
CA ASP A 390 21.30 -18.09 -15.93
C ASP A 390 19.98 -17.81 -16.67
N LYS A 391 20.05 -17.99 -18.00
CA LYS A 391 18.93 -17.88 -18.96
C LYS A 391 17.89 -19.00 -18.79
N HIS A 392 17.86 -19.65 -17.63
CA HIS A 392 17.03 -20.81 -17.35
C HIS A 392 15.60 -20.37 -17.06
N LYS A 393 14.74 -20.60 -18.05
CA LYS A 393 13.31 -20.24 -18.17
C LYS A 393 12.36 -20.86 -17.13
N LYS A 394 12.86 -21.33 -15.98
CA LYS A 394 12.11 -22.11 -15.00
C LYS A 394 11.68 -21.25 -13.83
N ALA A 395 10.38 -21.23 -13.55
CA ALA A 395 9.85 -20.69 -12.30
C ALA A 395 9.88 -21.77 -11.21
N TYR A 396 9.99 -21.37 -9.94
CA TYR A 396 9.94 -22.27 -8.78
C TYR A 396 8.92 -21.77 -7.78
N THR A 397 8.14 -22.67 -7.19
CA THR A 397 7.23 -22.35 -6.08
C THR A 397 7.75 -22.96 -4.79
N TYR A 398 7.95 -22.10 -3.79
CA TYR A 398 8.36 -22.46 -2.43
C TYR A 398 7.12 -22.37 -1.55
N SER A 399 6.72 -23.48 -0.93
CA SER A 399 5.49 -23.56 -0.14
C SER A 399 5.80 -23.72 1.35
N TYR A 400 5.07 -22.96 2.15
CA TYR A 400 5.14 -22.91 3.61
C TYR A 400 3.73 -23.09 4.19
N VAL A 401 3.64 -23.68 5.37
CA VAL A 401 2.40 -23.78 6.15
C VAL A 401 2.57 -22.95 7.42
N VAL A 402 1.64 -22.03 7.64
CA VAL A 402 1.51 -21.28 8.89
C VAL A 402 0.37 -21.88 9.70
N THR A 403 0.71 -22.51 10.81
CA THR A 403 -0.26 -23.09 11.75
C THR A 403 -0.80 -21.96 12.63
N ASN A 404 -2.13 -21.83 12.69
CA ASN A 404 -2.77 -20.64 13.25
C ASN A 404 -2.79 -20.62 14.78
N THR A 405 -2.73 -21.79 15.43
CA THR A 405 -2.83 -21.96 16.89
C THR A 405 -1.53 -21.66 17.65
N ASP A 406 -0.38 -21.97 17.07
CA ASP A 406 0.96 -21.82 17.67
C ASP A 406 1.83 -20.76 16.95
N LYS A 407 1.33 -20.23 15.82
CA LYS A 407 2.07 -19.36 14.90
C LYS A 407 3.44 -19.94 14.54
N ASN A 408 3.48 -21.24 14.25
CA ASN A 408 4.67 -21.87 13.69
C ASN A 408 4.71 -21.73 12.16
N ILE A 409 5.92 -21.74 11.58
CA ILE A 409 6.15 -21.79 10.13
C ILE A 409 6.87 -23.09 9.80
N ALA A 410 6.20 -23.99 9.07
CA ALA A 410 6.83 -25.16 8.48
C ALA A 410 7.09 -24.93 6.99
N TYR A 411 8.33 -25.04 6.54
CA TYR A 411 8.60 -25.24 5.11
C TYR A 411 8.07 -26.60 4.66
N HIS A 412 7.37 -26.63 3.53
CA HIS A 412 6.71 -27.82 3.02
C HIS A 412 7.39 -28.39 1.77
N SER A 413 7.64 -27.56 0.75
CA SER A 413 8.18 -28.04 -0.54
C SER A 413 8.75 -26.92 -1.42
N LYS A 414 9.62 -27.30 -2.35
CA LYS A 414 10.04 -26.52 -3.53
C LYS A 414 9.63 -27.33 -4.76
N THR A 415 8.88 -26.72 -5.66
CA THR A 415 8.34 -27.37 -6.86
C THR A 415 8.70 -26.54 -8.09
N GLU A 416 9.30 -27.18 -9.10
CA GLU A 416 9.53 -26.56 -10.39
C GLU A 416 8.19 -26.33 -11.11
N ARG A 417 8.03 -25.15 -11.72
CA ARG A 417 6.87 -24.77 -12.53
C ARG A 417 7.23 -24.64 -14.01
N VAL A 418 6.19 -24.64 -14.83
CA VAL A 418 6.23 -24.57 -16.31
C VAL A 418 7.25 -23.54 -16.80
N ALA A 419 8.05 -23.95 -17.78
CA ALA A 419 9.00 -23.07 -18.43
C ALA A 419 8.28 -21.97 -19.21
N PHE A 420 8.62 -20.70 -18.95
CA PHE A 420 8.00 -19.55 -19.61
C PHE A 420 8.95 -18.95 -20.65
N THR A 421 8.41 -18.49 -21.78
CA THR A 421 9.20 -17.74 -22.76
C THR A 421 9.10 -16.26 -22.43
N ILE A 422 10.23 -15.64 -22.07
CA ILE A 422 10.35 -14.18 -22.08
C ILE A 422 10.22 -13.75 -23.54
N ASP A 423 9.11 -13.06 -23.85
CA ASP A 423 8.82 -12.60 -25.20
C ASP A 423 9.87 -11.57 -25.65
N SER A 424 10.40 -11.72 -26.86
CA SER A 424 11.33 -10.77 -27.47
C SER A 424 10.66 -9.40 -27.72
N SER A 425 9.33 -9.32 -27.71
CA SER A 425 8.59 -8.06 -27.69
C SER A 425 8.84 -7.24 -26.41
N ALA A 426 9.21 -7.86 -25.27
CA ALA A 426 9.57 -7.11 -24.06
C ALA A 426 10.77 -6.17 -24.31
N THR A 427 11.71 -6.60 -25.18
CA THR A 427 12.82 -5.76 -25.66
C THR A 427 12.36 -4.60 -26.55
N SER A 428 11.27 -4.76 -27.31
CA SER A 428 10.71 -3.67 -28.14
C SER A 428 9.93 -2.65 -27.30
N VAL A 429 9.16 -3.10 -26.29
CA VAL A 429 8.48 -2.22 -25.32
C VAL A 429 9.49 -1.46 -24.47
N LYS A 430 10.53 -2.14 -23.95
CA LYS A 430 11.67 -1.50 -23.28
C LYS A 430 12.32 -0.45 -24.17
N THR A 431 12.55 -0.75 -25.45
CA THR A 431 13.12 0.25 -26.36
C THR A 431 12.13 1.35 -26.77
N LYS A 432 10.81 1.21 -26.56
CA LYS A 432 9.90 2.35 -26.66
C LYS A 432 10.00 3.25 -25.42
N VAL A 433 9.79 2.70 -24.22
CA VAL A 433 9.82 3.47 -22.94
C VAL A 433 11.22 4.06 -22.65
N CYS A 434 12.29 3.42 -23.13
CA CYS A 434 13.67 3.88 -22.93
C CYS A 434 14.34 4.56 -24.15
N LYS A 435 13.76 4.55 -25.38
CA LYS A 435 14.31 5.27 -26.56
C LYS A 435 13.42 6.40 -27.11
N GLN A 436 12.31 6.71 -26.47
CA GLN A 436 11.76 8.05 -26.46
C GLN A 436 12.46 8.65 -25.22
N ASN A 437 13.42 9.58 -25.23
CA ASN A 437 14.10 10.49 -26.17
C ASN A 437 13.39 11.76 -26.64
N GLN A 438 14.25 12.78 -26.76
CA GLN A 438 14.14 14.15 -27.29
C GLN A 438 12.93 15.00 -26.86
N ASN A 439 11.69 14.48 -26.84
CA ASN A 439 10.48 15.28 -26.59
C ASN A 439 9.64 14.83 -25.37
N GLY A 440 10.27 14.27 -24.33
CA GLY A 440 9.75 14.43 -22.97
C GLY A 440 9.42 13.18 -22.18
N PHE A 441 9.99 13.13 -20.97
CA PHE A 441 9.82 12.08 -19.95
C PHE A 441 9.58 12.67 -18.55
N ILE A 442 10.04 13.91 -18.36
CA ILE A 442 9.10 15.02 -18.18
C ILE A 442 9.21 15.86 -19.47
N THR A 443 8.11 16.36 -20.06
CA THR A 443 8.18 17.16 -21.31
C THR A 443 8.76 18.55 -21.15
N SER A 444 8.99 19.01 -19.91
CA SER A 444 9.50 20.35 -19.65
C SER A 444 10.26 20.46 -18.32
N LYS A 445 11.08 21.52 -18.19
CA LYS A 445 11.53 22.04 -16.88
C LYS A 445 10.43 22.82 -16.16
N ASP A 446 9.27 22.97 -16.80
CA ASP A 446 8.11 23.66 -16.27
C ASP A 446 7.54 22.96 -15.03
N ARG A 447 7.47 23.73 -13.94
CA ARG A 447 6.96 23.30 -12.64
C ARG A 447 5.43 23.16 -12.63
N SER A 448 4.74 23.62 -13.67
CA SER A 448 3.29 23.49 -13.83
C SER A 448 2.83 22.10 -14.29
N ILE A 449 3.71 21.19 -14.74
CA ILE A 449 3.27 19.89 -15.31
C ILE A 449 3.85 18.63 -14.66
N ALA A 450 4.68 18.76 -13.61
CA ALA A 450 5.48 17.63 -13.14
C ALA A 450 5.64 17.54 -11.62
N CYS A 451 5.48 16.31 -11.11
CA CYS A 451 5.92 15.93 -9.77
C CYS A 451 7.45 15.86 -9.75
N TYR A 452 8.07 17.02 -9.54
CA TYR A 452 9.51 17.22 -9.65
C TYR A 452 10.26 16.77 -8.39
N LYS A 453 11.50 16.30 -8.55
CA LYS A 453 12.49 16.33 -7.46
C LYS A 453 13.93 16.51 -7.98
N LYS A 454 14.53 17.63 -7.58
CA LYS A 454 15.97 17.82 -7.29
C LYS A 454 17.02 17.42 -8.34
N LYS A 455 17.83 18.39 -8.76
CA LYS A 455 19.13 18.17 -9.40
C LYS A 455 20.05 17.33 -8.51
N ILE A 456 20.57 16.23 -9.03
CA ILE A 456 21.57 15.44 -8.29
C ILE A 456 22.87 16.24 -8.25
N LYS A 457 23.23 16.77 -7.08
CA LYS A 457 24.58 17.31 -6.87
C LYS A 457 25.56 16.15 -7.06
N ASN A 458 26.45 16.26 -8.05
CA ASN A 458 27.56 15.33 -8.20
C ASN A 458 28.32 15.28 -6.87
N LYS A 459 28.28 14.13 -6.18
CA LYS A 459 29.29 13.83 -5.17
C LYS A 459 30.60 13.76 -5.94
N THR A 460 31.49 14.72 -5.72
CA THR A 460 32.87 14.62 -6.18
C THR A 460 33.40 13.28 -5.70
N LEU A 461 33.80 12.41 -6.63
CA LEU A 461 34.58 11.23 -6.29
C LEU A 461 35.91 11.74 -5.72
N SER A 462 36.01 11.81 -4.40
CA SER A 462 37.29 11.94 -3.73
C SER A 462 38.05 10.64 -4.00
N SER A 463 38.85 10.66 -5.05
CA SER A 463 39.82 9.62 -5.35
C SER A 463 40.83 9.57 -4.21
N ASN A 464 40.60 8.68 -3.24
CA ASN A 464 41.66 8.28 -2.33
C ASN A 464 42.69 7.50 -3.15
N LYS A 465 43.89 8.06 -3.25
CA LYS A 465 45.10 7.34 -3.64
C LYS A 465 45.49 6.36 -2.52
#